data_AF-A0A7W1KVY9-F1
#
_entry.id   AF-A0A7W1KVY9-F1
#
_cell.length_a   1.000
_cell.length_b   1.000
_cell.length_c   1.000
_cell.angle_alpha   90.00
_cell.angle_beta   90.00
_cell.angle_gamma   90.00
#
_symmetry.space_group_name_H-M   'P 1'
#
loop_
_entity.id
_entity.type
_entity.pdbx_description
1 polymer ?
#
loop_
_entity_poly.entity_id
_entity_poly.type
_entity_poly.pdbx_seq_one_letter_code
_entity_poly.pdbx_strand_id
1 'polypeptide(L)'
;MDIVDPRIEAYTSSLHARHDEPVLLEMEAEAERLGFPIVGRNVGVTLWTLAAAIGARRVFELGSGFGYSAYWFARATGADGEIHLTDGDAANER
;
A
#
# COMPACT_ATOMS: atom_id res chain seq x y z
N MET A 1 -17.87 12.94 -6.49
CA MET A 1 -18.51 11.81 -7.17
C MET A 1 -18.01 10.59 -6.45
N ASP A 2 -18.91 9.82 -5.85
CA ASP A 2 -18.52 8.66 -5.06
C ASP A 2 -18.53 7.44 -5.99
N ILE A 3 -17.37 6.82 -6.19
CA ILE A 3 -17.23 5.60 -7.01
C ILE A 3 -17.90 4.42 -6.28
N VAL A 4 -17.74 4.38 -4.95
CA VAL A 4 -18.33 3.41 -4.04
C VAL A 4 -19.11 4.19 -2.97
N ASP A 5 -20.24 3.65 -2.51
CA ASP A 5 -20.99 4.26 -1.41
C ASP A 5 -20.11 4.37 -0.15
N PRO A 6 -20.02 5.54 0.51
CA PRO A 6 -19.14 5.74 1.66
C PRO A 6 -19.35 4.74 2.81
N ARG A 7 -20.57 4.20 2.96
CA ARG A 7 -20.87 3.18 3.98
C ARG A 7 -20.24 1.83 3.63
N ILE A 8 -20.19 1.50 2.34
CA ILE A 8 -19.53 0.29 1.84
C ILE A 8 -18.02 0.44 1.96
N GLU A 9 -17.48 1.60 1.60
CA GLU A 9 -16.03 1.90 1.74
C GLU A 9 -15.57 1.76 3.20
N ALA A 10 -16.33 2.33 4.14
CA ALA A 10 -16.06 2.21 5.57
C ALA A 10 -16.16 0.77 6.07
N TYR A 11 -17.20 0.03 5.62
CA TYR A 11 -17.37 -1.37 5.98
C TYR A 11 -16.19 -2.22 5.49
N THR A 12 -15.81 -2.15 4.21
CA THR A 12 -14.71 -2.94 3.65
C THR A 12 -13.38 -2.60 4.31
N SER A 13 -13.10 -1.30 4.52
CA SER A 13 -11.88 -0.87 5.20
C SER A 13 -11.80 -1.42 6.63
N SER A 14 -12.92 -1.48 7.36
CA SER A 14 -12.96 -2.03 8.73
C SER A 14 -12.56 -3.51 8.81
N LEU A 15 -12.79 -4.29 7.75
CA LEU A 15 -12.42 -5.71 7.71
C LEU A 15 -10.89 -5.93 7.62
N HIS A 16 -10.14 -4.86 7.34
CA HIS A 16 -8.70 -4.91 7.16
C HIS A 16 -7.89 -4.62 8.42
N ALA A 17 -8.54 -4.35 9.56
CA ALA A 17 -7.89 -4.17 10.87
C ALA A 17 -7.02 -5.37 11.29
N ARG A 18 -7.30 -6.56 10.77
CA ARG A 18 -6.45 -7.76 10.94
C ARG A 18 -5.03 -7.60 10.38
N HIS A 19 -4.77 -6.56 9.58
CA HIS A 19 -3.48 -6.24 8.99
C HIS A 19 -2.78 -5.08 9.72
N ASP A 20 -3.30 -4.63 10.86
CA ASP A 20 -2.74 -3.52 11.62
C ASP A 20 -1.40 -3.90 12.26
N GLU A 21 -0.34 -3.69 11.50
CA GLU A 21 1.04 -3.75 11.96
C GLU A 21 1.50 -2.33 12.35
N PRO A 22 2.36 -2.17 13.38
CA PRO A 22 2.81 -0.85 13.82
C PRO A 22 3.36 0.04 12.71
N VAL A 23 4.15 -0.54 11.80
CA VAL A 23 4.72 0.18 10.65
C VAL A 23 3.65 0.67 9.68
N LEU A 24 2.60 -0.13 9.43
CA LEU A 24 1.52 0.27 8.53
C LEU A 24 0.71 1.42 9.13
N LEU A 25 0.41 1.36 10.43
CA LEU A 25 -0.28 2.43 11.13
C LEU A 25 0.55 3.72 11.17
N GLU A 26 1.87 3.60 11.35
CA GLU A 26 2.79 4.75 11.30
C GLU A 26 2.80 5.39 9.91
N MET A 27 2.88 4.59 8.84
CA MET A 27 2.83 5.08 7.47
C MET A 27 1.52 5.82 7.16
N GLU A 28 0.37 5.32 7.66
CA GLU A 28 -0.94 5.97 7.46
C GLU A 28 -1.06 7.27 8.24
N ALA A 29 -0.60 7.29 9.49
CA ALA A 29 -0.58 8.50 10.31
C ALA A 29 0.35 9.57 9.72
N GLU A 30 1.50 9.17 9.18
CA GLU A 30 2.43 10.08 8.51
C GLU A 30 1.84 10.63 7.21
N ALA A 31 1.17 9.79 6.41
CA ALA A 31 0.44 10.22 5.22
C ALA A 31 -0.59 11.31 5.56
N GLU A 32 -1.40 11.08 6.60
CA GLU A 32 -2.39 12.02 7.07
C GLU A 32 -1.74 13.33 7.55
N ARG A 33 -0.70 13.23 8.37
CA ARG A 33 0.02 14.39 8.91
C ARG A 33 0.64 15.27 7.83
N LEU A 34 1.19 14.65 6.77
CA LEU A 34 1.81 15.34 5.65
C LEU A 34 0.81 15.76 4.56
N GLY A 35 -0.42 15.27 4.60
CA GLY A 35 -1.36 15.36 3.47
C GLY A 35 -0.83 14.65 2.23
N PHE A 36 0.00 13.62 2.41
CA PHE A 36 0.63 12.89 1.31
C PHE A 36 -0.34 11.84 0.74
N PRO A 37 -0.52 11.76 -0.60
CA PRO A 37 -1.45 10.83 -1.19
C PRO A 37 -0.93 9.38 -1.10
N ILE A 38 -1.72 8.50 -0.50
CA ILE A 38 -1.51 7.05 -0.49
C ILE A 38 -2.68 6.33 -1.15
N VAL A 39 -2.45 5.11 -1.63
CA VAL A 39 -3.53 4.29 -2.26
C VAL A 39 -4.62 3.87 -1.27
N GLY A 40 -4.32 3.90 0.03
CA GLY A 40 -5.24 3.51 1.09
C GLY A 40 -5.44 2.00 1.23
N ARG A 41 -6.18 1.60 2.26
CA ARG A 41 -6.21 0.23 2.77
C ARG A 41 -6.86 -0.77 1.79
N ASN A 42 -8.02 -0.42 1.24
CA ASN A 42 -8.76 -1.30 0.32
C ASN A 42 -7.94 -1.58 -0.95
N VAL A 43 -7.27 -0.56 -1.49
CA VAL A 43 -6.41 -0.72 -2.67
C VAL A 43 -5.15 -1.50 -2.32
N GLY A 44 -4.49 -1.21 -1.20
CA GLY A 44 -3.32 -1.96 -0.74
C GLY A 44 -3.58 -3.47 -0.62
N VAL A 45 -4.69 -3.86 0.02
CA VAL A 45 -5.11 -5.27 0.10
C VAL A 45 -5.39 -5.87 -1.27
N THR A 46 -5.96 -5.09 -2.19
CA THR A 46 -6.19 -5.52 -3.57
C THR A 46 -4.88 -5.81 -4.30
N LEU A 47 -3.88 -4.92 -4.18
CA LEU A 47 -2.54 -5.11 -4.75
C LEU A 47 -1.87 -6.36 -4.20
N TRP A 48 -1.90 -6.53 -2.86
CA TRP A 48 -1.39 -7.73 -2.21
C TRP A 48 -2.08 -9.01 -2.73
N THR A 49 -3.40 -9.00 -2.83
CA THR A 49 -4.19 -10.16 -3.30
C THR A 49 -3.83 -10.54 -4.73
N LEU A 50 -3.74 -9.56 -5.63
CA LEU A 50 -3.39 -9.80 -7.03
C LEU A 50 -1.95 -10.30 -7.19
N ALA A 51 -1.00 -9.68 -6.48
CA ALA A 51 0.40 -10.09 -6.52
C ALA A 51 0.60 -11.52 -5.95
N ALA A 52 -0.08 -11.85 -4.85
CA ALA A 52 -0.06 -13.19 -4.28
C ALA A 52 -0.70 -14.22 -5.22
N ALA A 53 -1.82 -13.88 -5.86
CA ALA A 53 -2.54 -14.79 -6.76
C ALA A 53 -1.71 -15.22 -7.97
N ILE A 54 -0.81 -14.35 -8.46
CA ILE A 54 0.10 -14.68 -9.58
C ILE A 54 1.45 -15.22 -9.12
N GLY A 55 1.69 -15.34 -7.82
CA GLY A 55 2.99 -15.75 -7.27
C GLY A 55 4.11 -14.77 -7.61
N ALA A 56 3.84 -13.47 -7.56
CA ALA A 56 4.80 -12.44 -7.91
C ALA A 56 6.09 -12.59 -7.07
N ARG A 57 7.24 -12.55 -7.73
CA ARG A 57 8.58 -12.56 -7.09
C ARG A 57 9.34 -11.27 -7.28
N ARG A 58 8.98 -10.49 -8.30
CA ARG A 58 9.63 -9.24 -8.68
C ARG A 58 8.54 -8.23 -9.03
N VAL A 59 8.57 -7.07 -8.38
CA VAL A 59 7.65 -5.95 -8.62
C VAL A 59 8.46 -4.71 -8.94
N PHE A 60 8.00 -3.92 -9.90
CA PHE A 60 8.59 -2.64 -10.27
C PHE A 60 7.53 -1.56 -10.15
N GLU A 61 7.79 -0.54 -9.34
CA GLU A 61 6.89 0.60 -9.12
C GLU A 61 7.42 1.87 -9.77
N LEU A 62 6.52 2.61 -10.43
CA LEU A 62 6.78 3.93 -11.02
C LEU A 62 6.02 4.99 -10.23
N GLY A 63 6.72 5.74 -9.39
CA GLY A 63 6.11 6.67 -8.43
C GLY A 63 5.73 5.92 -7.15
N SER A 64 6.72 5.68 -6.29
CA SER A 64 6.58 4.85 -5.10
C SER A 64 6.17 5.66 -3.87
N GLY A 65 6.29 7.00 -3.94
CA GLY A 65 6.21 7.86 -2.76
C GLY A 65 7.18 7.37 -1.69
N PHE A 66 6.73 7.35 -0.44
CA PHE A 66 7.48 6.75 0.67
C PHE A 66 7.25 5.22 0.83
N GLY A 67 6.69 4.55 -0.18
CA GLY A 67 6.60 3.08 -0.22
C GLY A 67 5.35 2.45 0.39
N TYR A 68 4.24 3.18 0.54
CA TYR A 68 2.99 2.61 1.08
C TYR A 68 2.43 1.45 0.23
N SER A 69 2.43 1.56 -1.10
CA SER A 69 2.04 0.45 -1.98
C SER A 69 3.05 -0.70 -1.94
N ALA A 70 4.35 -0.37 -1.88
CA ALA A 70 5.44 -1.33 -1.77
C ALA A 70 5.31 -2.24 -0.55
N TYR A 71 4.84 -1.72 0.59
CA TYR A 71 4.54 -2.53 1.78
C TYR A 71 3.59 -3.71 1.47
N TRP A 72 2.54 -3.47 0.69
CA TRP A 72 1.58 -4.51 0.30
C TRP A 72 2.16 -5.53 -0.67
N PHE A 73 3.02 -5.08 -1.59
CA PHE A 73 3.75 -5.98 -2.48
C PHE A 73 4.78 -6.82 -1.74
N ALA A 74 5.49 -6.26 -0.75
CA ALA A 74 6.50 -6.97 0.04
C ALA A 74 5.89 -8.17 0.75
N ARG A 75 4.68 -7.99 1.28
CA ARG A 75 3.89 -9.07 1.85
C ARG A 75 3.48 -10.16 0.86
N ALA A 76 3.31 -9.84 -0.42
CA ALA A 76 2.99 -10.84 -1.44
C ALA A 76 4.24 -11.59 -1.92
N THR A 77 5.35 -10.88 -2.12
CA THR A 77 6.57 -11.46 -2.71
C THR A 77 7.36 -12.33 -1.72
N GLY A 78 7.25 -12.04 -0.43
CA GLY A 78 7.97 -12.75 0.64
C GLY A 78 9.45 -12.37 0.73
N ALA A 79 10.19 -13.05 1.60
CA ALA A 79 11.57 -12.71 1.96
C ALA A 79 12.57 -12.77 0.80
N ASP A 80 12.36 -13.67 -0.17
CA ASP A 80 13.21 -13.81 -1.36
C ASP A 80 12.73 -12.96 -2.55
N GLY A 81 11.73 -12.10 -2.31
CA GLY A 81 11.15 -11.23 -3.31
C GLY A 81 11.95 -9.95 -3.51
N GLU A 82 11.88 -9.39 -4.73
CA GLU A 82 12.49 -8.09 -5.03
C GLU A 82 11.41 -7.07 -5.37
N ILE A 83 11.58 -5.86 -4.85
CA ILE A 83 10.76 -4.71 -5.21
C ILE A 83 11.67 -3.58 -5.60
N HIS A 84 11.51 -3.11 -6.83
CA HIS A 84 12.29 -2.05 -7.42
C HIS A 84 11.43 -0.80 -7.43
N LEU A 85 11.73 0.11 -6.49
CA LEU A 85 11.01 1.37 -6.30
C LEU A 85 11.69 2.46 -7.10
N THR A 86 10.88 3.29 -7.76
CA THR A 86 11.34 4.51 -8.41
C THR A 86 10.43 5.66 -8.02
N ASP A 87 11.03 6.83 -7.79
CA ASP A 87 10.31 8.07 -7.54
C ASP A 87 11.05 9.23 -8.23
N GLY A 88 10.30 10.28 -8.58
CA GLY A 88 10.86 11.46 -9.23
C GLY A 88 11.28 12.54 -8.24
N ASP A 89 10.80 12.48 -7.00
CA ASP A 89 11.11 13.45 -5.95
C ASP A 89 12.13 12.85 -4.98
N ALA A 90 13.32 13.45 -4.92
CA ALA A 90 14.39 13.03 -4.02
C ALA A 90 14.02 13.14 -2.52
N ALA A 91 12.97 13.89 -2.18
CA ALA A 91 12.45 13.92 -0.80
C ALA A 91 11.85 12.57 -0.37
N ASN A 92 11.39 11.75 -1.32
CA ASN A 92 10.77 10.45 -1.08
C ASN A 92 11.78 9.29 -0.97
N GLU A 93 13.07 9.54 -1.23
CA GLU A 93 14.14 8.53 -1.13
C GLU A 93 14.68 8.31 0.29
N ARG A 94 14.15 9.03 1.29
CA ARG A 94 14.66 9.04 2.67
C ARG A 94 13.99 7.99 3.55
#